data_AF-A0A838WAY0-F1
#
_entry.id   AF-A0A838WAY0-F1
#
_cell.length_a   1.000
_cell.length_b   1.000
_cell.length_c   1.000
_cell.angle_alpha   90.00
_cell.angle_beta   90.00
_cell.angle_gamma   90.00
#
_symmetry.space_group_name_H-M   'P 1'
#
loop_
_entity.id
_entity.type
_entity.pdbx_description
1 polymer ?
#
loop_
_entity_poly.entity_id
_entity_poly.type
_entity_poly.pdbx_seq_one_letter_code
_entity_poly.pdbx_strand_id
1 'polypeptide(L)'
;MFASDVDSERATSIQDYQNTCTDFISDISKDYKEWVDRYKLSTEEENARKSTIDNIVKTTNGYIFKFGDTIKKIDIIMNDGINKMAENTAGYPFKFDIYSNNSSRYIIHDKKSIKISLRAFPRTGRQIRICNYDKDQVFLISSSSPVELNYSNTCFESSDLLDDFILIKPKKFDTTDVISITIKAEEIENNVTMESRGYTSLFIIK
;
A
#
# COMPACT_ATOMS: atom_id res chain seq x y z
N MET A 1 1.72 -12.26 -32.67
CA MET A 1 2.22 -13.55 -32.12
C MET A 1 2.26 -13.37 -30.62
N PHE A 2 1.38 -14.04 -29.89
CA PHE A 2 1.24 -13.87 -28.45
C PHE A 2 2.47 -14.49 -27.76
N ALA A 3 3.14 -13.70 -26.92
CA ALA A 3 4.21 -14.19 -26.08
C ALA A 3 3.60 -15.21 -25.10
N SER A 4 3.99 -16.47 -25.28
CA SER A 4 3.69 -17.57 -24.37
C SER A 4 4.39 -17.34 -23.03
N ASP A 5 3.67 -17.65 -21.94
CA ASP A 5 4.18 -17.78 -20.56
C ASP A 5 5.32 -18.82 -20.49
N VAL A 6 6.58 -18.42 -20.66
CA VAL A 6 7.73 -19.37 -20.58
C VAL A 6 8.74 -19.03 -19.48
N ASP A 7 8.45 -18.16 -18.52
CA ASP A 7 9.41 -17.88 -17.42
C ASP A 7 8.85 -18.10 -16.00
N SER A 8 7.85 -18.97 -15.84
CA SER A 8 7.39 -19.46 -14.53
C SER A 8 7.82 -20.91 -14.27
N GLU A 9 9.12 -21.18 -14.25
CA GLU A 9 9.66 -22.46 -13.75
C GLU A 9 9.59 -22.60 -12.21
N ARG A 10 8.89 -21.72 -11.48
CA ARG A 10 8.99 -21.62 -10.00
C ARG A 10 7.82 -22.17 -9.18
N ALA A 11 6.69 -22.52 -9.79
CA ALA A 11 5.58 -23.13 -9.05
C ALA A 11 4.78 -24.08 -9.95
N THR A 12 4.59 -25.30 -9.47
CA THR A 12 3.82 -26.35 -10.18
C THR A 12 2.30 -26.15 -10.09
N SER A 13 1.84 -25.25 -9.22
CA SER A 13 0.43 -24.89 -9.06
C SER A 13 0.27 -23.50 -8.40
N ILE A 14 -0.95 -22.94 -8.47
CA ILE A 14 -1.29 -21.72 -7.72
C ILE A 14 -1.06 -21.91 -6.21
N GLN A 15 -1.38 -23.09 -5.67
CA GLN A 15 -1.19 -23.40 -4.26
C GLN A 15 0.30 -23.38 -3.86
N ASP A 16 1.18 -23.94 -4.69
CA ASP A 16 2.63 -23.91 -4.44
C ASP A 16 3.15 -22.47 -4.47
N TYR A 17 2.63 -21.65 -5.39
CA TYR A 17 3.00 -20.25 -5.47
C TYR A 17 2.51 -19.45 -4.25
N GLN A 18 1.28 -19.68 -3.80
CA GLN A 18 0.76 -19.09 -2.56
C GLN A 18 1.66 -19.42 -1.38
N ASN A 19 2.00 -20.70 -1.19
CA ASN A 19 2.88 -21.15 -0.10
C ASN A 19 4.24 -20.45 -0.17
N THR A 20 4.88 -20.46 -1.35
CA THR A 20 6.17 -19.81 -1.60
C THR A 20 6.14 -18.32 -1.23
N CYS A 21 5.10 -17.59 -1.65
CA CYS A 21 4.95 -16.17 -1.34
C CYS A 21 4.70 -15.93 0.15
N THR A 22 3.90 -16.77 0.81
CA THR A 22 3.64 -16.63 2.26
C THR A 22 4.87 -16.92 3.11
N ASP A 23 5.71 -17.88 2.69
CA ASP A 23 7.00 -18.17 3.33
C ASP A 23 7.94 -16.98 3.15
N PHE A 24 8.06 -16.47 1.93
CA PHE A 24 8.86 -15.29 1.63
C PHE A 24 8.46 -14.06 2.47
N ILE A 25 7.16 -13.76 2.58
CA ILE A 25 6.66 -12.65 3.41
C ILE A 25 7.03 -12.87 4.89
N SER A 26 6.90 -14.10 5.38
CA SER A 26 7.23 -14.44 6.77
C SER A 26 8.73 -14.27 7.04
N ASP A 27 9.58 -14.64 6.09
CA ASP A 27 11.02 -14.51 6.21
C ASP A 27 11.48 -13.04 6.14
N ILE A 28 11.06 -12.29 5.12
CA ILE A 28 11.46 -10.88 4.98
C ILE A 28 10.92 -10.00 6.13
N SER A 29 9.83 -10.42 6.79
CA SER A 29 9.32 -9.72 7.99
C SER A 29 10.34 -9.69 9.13
N LYS A 30 11.24 -10.67 9.21
CA LYS A 30 12.31 -10.71 10.21
C LYS A 30 13.28 -9.56 9.97
N ASP A 31 13.70 -9.35 8.73
CA ASP A 31 14.58 -8.24 8.34
C ASP A 31 13.94 -6.88 8.67
N TYR A 32 12.64 -6.72 8.40
CA TYR A 32 11.92 -5.49 8.75
C TYR A 32 11.87 -5.24 10.25
N LYS A 33 11.73 -6.28 11.08
CA LYS A 33 11.78 -6.17 12.55
C LYS A 33 13.19 -5.86 13.05
N GLU A 34 14.22 -6.44 12.44
CA GLU A 34 15.62 -6.09 12.73
C GLU A 34 15.93 -4.63 12.37
N TRP A 35 15.36 -4.11 11.27
CA TRP A 35 15.46 -2.68 10.94
C TRP A 35 14.79 -1.79 11.98
N VAL A 36 13.68 -2.24 12.59
CA VAL A 36 13.07 -1.52 13.71
C VAL A 36 14.05 -1.40 14.88
N ASP A 37 14.78 -2.47 15.22
CA ASP A 37 15.77 -2.48 16.31
C ASP A 37 16.88 -1.44 16.12
N ARG A 38 17.28 -1.21 14.87
CA ARG A 38 18.35 -0.26 14.53
C ARG A 38 17.96 1.19 14.78
N TYR A 39 16.67 1.52 14.79
CA TYR A 39 16.22 2.88 15.08
C TYR A 39 16.37 3.25 16.56
N LYS A 40 16.60 2.28 17.46
CA LYS A 40 16.76 2.51 18.91
C LYS A 40 15.61 3.36 19.49
N LEU A 41 14.39 2.99 19.13
CA LEU A 41 13.16 3.65 19.56
C LEU A 41 12.87 3.37 21.04
N SER A 42 11.82 4.00 21.57
CA SER A 42 11.30 3.59 22.88
C SER A 42 10.79 2.15 22.80
N THR A 43 10.84 1.40 23.91
CA THR A 43 10.35 0.02 23.96
C THR A 43 8.88 -0.09 23.56
N GLU A 44 8.07 0.91 23.90
CA GLU A 44 6.66 0.97 23.50
C GLU A 44 6.50 1.06 21.99
N GLU A 45 7.24 1.97 21.35
CA GLU A 45 7.16 2.19 19.91
C GLU A 45 7.75 1.01 19.11
N GLU A 46 8.86 0.45 19.58
CA GLU A 46 9.47 -0.76 19.00
C GLU A 46 8.46 -1.93 19.00
N ASN A 47 7.84 -2.20 20.14
CA ASN A 47 6.85 -3.26 20.27
C ASN A 47 5.61 -3.00 19.40
N ALA A 48 5.14 -1.75 19.34
CA ALA A 48 4.00 -1.37 18.50
C ALA A 48 4.28 -1.60 17.01
N ARG A 49 5.46 -1.20 16.52
CA ARG A 49 5.87 -1.40 15.11
C ARG A 49 6.02 -2.89 14.78
N LYS A 50 6.71 -3.66 15.62
CA LYS A 50 6.89 -5.11 15.42
C LYS A 50 5.56 -5.87 15.42
N SER A 51 4.67 -5.56 16.38
CA SER A 51 3.32 -6.15 16.44
C SER A 51 2.50 -5.80 15.21
N THR A 52 2.62 -4.57 14.70
CA THR A 52 1.96 -4.16 13.45
C THR A 52 2.50 -4.94 12.24
N ILE A 53 3.82 -5.15 12.15
CA ILE A 53 4.44 -5.98 11.11
C ILE A 53 3.92 -7.43 11.19
N ASP A 54 3.85 -8.03 12.37
CA ASP A 54 3.31 -9.39 12.54
C ASP A 54 1.84 -9.48 12.10
N ASN A 55 1.03 -8.46 12.41
CA ASN A 55 -0.36 -8.38 11.95
C ASN A 55 -0.46 -8.22 10.42
N ILE A 56 0.45 -7.46 9.80
CA ILE A 56 0.54 -7.33 8.34
C ILE A 56 0.85 -8.69 7.71
N VAL A 57 1.84 -9.42 8.21
CA VAL A 57 2.20 -10.77 7.72
C VAL A 57 0.99 -11.71 7.80
N LYS A 58 0.38 -11.81 8.99
CA LYS A 58 -0.78 -12.67 9.21
C LYS A 58 -1.94 -12.34 8.26
N THR A 59 -2.23 -11.05 8.09
CA THR A 59 -3.34 -10.59 7.25
C THR A 59 -3.03 -10.81 5.77
N THR A 60 -1.85 -10.43 5.31
CA THR A 60 -1.41 -10.59 3.92
C THR A 60 -1.43 -12.05 3.51
N ASN A 61 -0.85 -12.94 4.32
CA ASN A 61 -0.84 -14.39 4.04
C ASN A 61 -2.26 -14.96 3.97
N GLY A 62 -3.15 -14.55 4.89
CA GLY A 62 -4.56 -14.92 4.82
C GLY A 62 -5.27 -14.43 3.55
N TYR A 63 -4.93 -13.23 3.08
CA TYR A 63 -5.49 -12.66 1.85
C TYR A 63 -4.95 -13.34 0.59
N ILE A 64 -3.67 -13.76 0.57
CA ILE A 64 -3.08 -14.53 -0.53
C ILE A 64 -3.89 -15.81 -0.74
N PHE A 65 -4.13 -16.60 0.30
CA PHE A 65 -4.91 -17.84 0.17
C PHE A 65 -6.38 -17.57 -0.18
N LYS A 66 -6.96 -16.48 0.34
CA LYS A 66 -8.39 -16.20 0.19
C LYS A 66 -8.76 -15.56 -1.15
N PHE A 67 -7.89 -14.72 -1.71
CA PHE A 67 -8.19 -13.86 -2.86
C PHE A 67 -7.15 -13.97 -3.99
N GLY A 68 -5.99 -14.58 -3.74
CA GLY A 68 -4.95 -14.82 -4.75
C GLY A 68 -5.23 -16.08 -5.55
N ASP A 69 -6.22 -16.05 -6.45
CA ASP A 69 -6.58 -17.17 -7.34
C ASP A 69 -5.75 -17.22 -8.65
N THR A 70 -4.88 -16.24 -8.85
CA THR A 70 -3.98 -16.11 -9.99
C THR A 70 -2.63 -15.58 -9.51
N ILE A 71 -1.54 -15.91 -10.21
CA ILE A 71 -0.18 -15.41 -9.91
C ILE A 71 -0.19 -13.88 -9.78
N LYS A 72 -0.81 -13.19 -10.74
CA LYS A 72 -0.93 -11.72 -10.72
C LYS A 72 -1.60 -11.18 -9.46
N LYS A 73 -2.69 -11.80 -8.98
CA LYS A 73 -3.35 -11.36 -7.73
C LYS A 73 -2.47 -11.65 -6.51
N ILE A 74 -1.79 -12.79 -6.49
CA ILE A 74 -0.84 -13.15 -5.43
C ILE A 74 0.29 -12.12 -5.35
N ASP A 75 0.88 -11.74 -6.48
CA ASP A 75 1.91 -10.71 -6.57
C ASP A 75 1.45 -9.37 -6.02
N ILE A 76 0.24 -8.94 -6.38
CA ILE A 76 -0.32 -7.66 -5.91
C ILE A 76 -0.48 -7.68 -4.39
N ILE A 77 -1.06 -8.75 -3.82
CA ILE A 77 -1.27 -8.87 -2.38
C ILE A 77 0.08 -8.97 -1.64
N MET A 78 1.02 -9.75 -2.16
CA MET A 78 2.36 -9.90 -1.58
C MET A 78 3.10 -8.57 -1.53
N ASN A 79 3.22 -7.87 -2.66
CA ASN A 79 3.93 -6.60 -2.75
C ASN A 79 3.26 -5.51 -1.89
N ASP A 80 1.94 -5.52 -1.81
CA ASP A 80 1.17 -4.66 -0.92
C ASP A 80 1.53 -4.89 0.56
N GLY A 81 1.63 -6.15 1.00
CA GLY A 81 2.06 -6.51 2.35
C GLY A 81 3.49 -6.06 2.65
N ILE A 82 4.41 -6.25 1.70
CA ILE A 82 5.81 -5.80 1.81
C ILE A 82 5.90 -4.28 1.96
N ASN A 83 5.17 -3.52 1.13
CA ASN A 83 5.12 -2.06 1.24
C ASN A 83 4.59 -1.62 2.61
N LYS A 84 3.53 -2.25 3.11
CA LYS A 84 3.00 -1.96 4.44
C LYS A 84 4.00 -2.27 5.56
N MET A 85 4.79 -3.34 5.44
CA MET A 85 5.86 -3.62 6.41
C MET A 85 6.92 -2.53 6.38
N ALA A 86 7.42 -2.15 5.20
CA ALA A 86 8.41 -1.09 5.04
C ALA A 86 7.93 0.25 5.61
N GLU A 87 6.67 0.62 5.37
CA GLU A 87 6.05 1.82 5.92
C GLU A 87 6.00 1.83 7.45
N ASN A 88 5.68 0.68 8.07
CA ASN A 88 5.61 0.56 9.53
C ASN A 88 6.99 0.44 10.17
N THR A 89 7.97 -0.12 9.46
CA THR A 89 9.39 -0.05 9.85
C THR A 89 9.85 1.40 9.92
N ALA A 90 9.56 2.22 8.90
CA ALA A 90 9.91 3.64 8.88
C ALA A 90 9.09 4.49 9.88
N GLY A 91 7.80 4.14 10.06
CA GLY A 91 6.86 4.88 10.89
C GLY A 91 6.40 6.20 10.27
N TYR A 92 5.44 6.87 10.91
CA TYR A 92 4.83 8.09 10.38
C TYR A 92 5.13 9.29 11.31
N PRO A 93 5.97 10.25 10.89
CA PRO A 93 6.32 11.42 11.70
C PRO A 93 5.23 12.50 11.72
N PHE A 94 4.20 12.34 10.90
CA PHE A 94 3.02 13.20 10.80
C PHE A 94 1.78 12.31 10.60
N LYS A 95 0.61 12.84 10.95
CA LYS A 95 -0.64 12.08 10.82
C LYS A 95 -1.00 11.99 9.34
N PHE A 96 -1.13 10.77 8.83
CA PHE A 96 -1.49 10.51 7.44
C PHE A 96 -2.45 9.32 7.38
N ASP A 97 -3.70 9.61 7.05
CA ASP A 97 -4.79 8.65 7.01
C ASP A 97 -5.33 8.53 5.58
N ILE A 98 -5.51 7.29 5.16
CA ILE A 98 -6.14 6.94 3.89
C ILE A 98 -7.23 5.91 4.18
N TYR A 99 -8.45 6.20 3.73
CA TYR A 99 -9.59 5.34 4.02
C TYR A 99 -10.64 5.37 2.91
N SER A 100 -11.41 4.30 2.84
CA SER A 100 -12.62 4.18 2.01
C SER A 100 -13.69 3.47 2.84
N ASN A 101 -14.90 4.03 2.88
CA ASN A 101 -16.02 3.51 3.70
C ASN A 101 -15.60 3.18 5.15
N ASN A 102 -14.90 4.11 5.81
CA ASN A 102 -14.38 3.98 7.18
C ASN A 102 -13.41 2.81 7.43
N SER A 103 -12.92 2.17 6.36
CA SER A 103 -11.92 1.11 6.42
C SER A 103 -10.60 1.59 5.82
N SER A 104 -9.49 1.09 6.31
CA SER A 104 -8.13 1.43 5.85
C SER A 104 -7.30 0.17 5.64
N ARG A 105 -6.19 0.28 4.90
CA ARG A 105 -5.18 -0.76 4.67
C ARG A 105 -5.63 -2.00 3.89
N TYR A 106 -6.65 -2.70 4.34
CA TYR A 106 -7.23 -3.89 3.69
C TYR A 106 -8.74 -3.70 3.60
N ILE A 107 -9.24 -3.40 2.40
CA ILE A 107 -10.59 -2.89 2.19
C ILE A 107 -11.33 -3.85 1.26
N ILE A 108 -12.45 -4.38 1.73
CA ILE A 108 -13.39 -5.11 0.88
C ILE A 108 -14.39 -4.07 0.36
N HIS A 109 -14.56 -3.99 -0.96
CA HIS A 109 -15.36 -2.96 -1.60
C HIS A 109 -16.29 -3.56 -2.65
N ASP A 110 -17.49 -2.99 -2.77
CA ASP A 110 -18.45 -3.41 -3.79
C ASP A 110 -17.92 -3.09 -5.20
N LYS A 111 -18.47 -3.77 -6.22
CA LYS A 111 -18.23 -3.51 -7.65
C LYS A 111 -18.76 -2.14 -8.12
N LYS A 112 -18.14 -1.07 -7.65
CA LYS A 112 -18.43 0.34 -8.00
C LYS A 112 -17.15 1.17 -7.94
N SER A 113 -17.24 2.44 -8.35
CA SER A 113 -16.12 3.39 -8.19
C SER A 113 -15.72 3.50 -6.72
N ILE A 114 -14.41 3.48 -6.46
CA ILE A 114 -13.85 3.54 -5.12
C ILE A 114 -13.47 4.98 -4.83
N LYS A 115 -14.04 5.57 -3.78
CA LYS A 115 -13.59 6.86 -3.27
C LYS A 115 -12.61 6.64 -2.12
N ILE A 116 -11.37 7.03 -2.35
CA ILE A 116 -10.32 7.01 -1.36
C ILE A 116 -10.21 8.42 -0.78
N SER A 117 -10.60 8.60 0.47
CA SER A 117 -10.39 9.84 1.19
C SER A 117 -8.99 9.88 1.79
N LEU A 118 -8.36 11.05 1.72
CA LEU A 118 -7.01 11.32 2.17
C LEU A 118 -7.07 12.44 3.20
N ARG A 119 -6.45 12.21 4.35
CA ARG A 119 -6.29 13.26 5.35
C ARG A 119 -4.89 13.25 5.92
N ALA A 120 -4.19 14.38 5.84
CA ALA A 120 -2.85 14.49 6.43
C ALA A 120 -2.67 15.83 7.14
N PHE A 121 -2.00 15.77 8.30
CA PHE A 121 -1.70 16.93 9.13
C PHE A 121 -0.19 17.04 9.31
N PRO A 122 0.42 18.14 8.84
CA PRO A 122 1.84 18.39 9.07
C PRO A 122 2.09 18.73 10.54
N ARG A 123 3.35 18.61 10.95
CA ARG A 123 3.86 19.15 12.21
C ARG A 123 3.86 20.68 12.16
N THR A 124 3.80 21.29 13.34
CA THR A 124 3.74 22.75 13.50
C THR A 124 4.82 23.47 12.68
N GLY A 125 4.41 24.50 11.94
CA GLY A 125 5.31 25.31 11.11
C GLY A 125 5.60 24.73 9.72
N ARG A 126 4.98 23.60 9.37
CA ARG A 126 5.16 22.92 8.09
C ARG A 126 3.85 22.82 7.32
N GLN A 127 3.98 22.59 6.02
CA GLN A 127 2.87 22.30 5.12
C GLN A 127 2.97 20.85 4.63
N ILE A 128 1.87 20.32 4.11
CA ILE A 128 1.77 18.97 3.57
C ILE A 128 1.18 18.99 2.16
N ARG A 129 1.63 18.07 1.31
CA ARG A 129 1.01 17.77 0.01
C ARG A 129 1.25 16.32 -0.40
N ILE A 130 0.53 15.85 -1.42
CA ILE A 130 0.88 14.66 -2.18
C ILE A 130 2.11 14.97 -3.05
N CYS A 131 3.00 13.99 -3.18
CA CYS A 131 4.14 14.06 -4.10
C CYS A 131 4.23 12.79 -4.95
N ASN A 132 5.05 12.85 -5.99
CA ASN A 132 5.25 11.70 -6.86
C ASN A 132 5.87 10.53 -6.09
N TYR A 133 5.32 9.34 -6.30
CA TYR A 133 5.90 8.09 -5.81
C TYR A 133 7.31 7.90 -6.38
N ASP A 134 7.44 8.02 -7.71
CA ASP A 134 8.70 8.01 -8.46
C ASP A 134 8.63 9.04 -9.62
N LYS A 135 9.74 9.26 -10.34
CA LYS A 135 9.90 10.33 -11.34
C LYS A 135 8.73 10.49 -12.30
N ASP A 136 8.20 9.38 -12.80
CA ASP A 136 7.14 9.35 -13.83
C ASP A 136 5.78 8.86 -13.28
N GLN A 137 5.67 8.65 -11.96
CA GLN A 137 4.50 8.04 -11.33
C GLN A 137 4.04 8.82 -10.10
N VAL A 138 2.83 9.37 -10.20
CA VAL A 138 2.17 10.05 -9.07
C VAL A 138 1.85 9.06 -7.96
N PHE A 139 1.28 7.90 -8.30
CA PHE A 139 0.94 6.82 -7.37
C PHE A 139 1.54 5.51 -7.87
N LEU A 140 2.01 4.66 -6.96
CA LEU A 140 2.27 3.27 -7.28
C LEU A 140 0.93 2.53 -7.29
N ILE A 141 0.53 2.01 -8.44
CA ILE A 141 -0.73 1.27 -8.56
C ILE A 141 -0.49 -0.08 -9.23
N SER A 142 -0.99 -1.13 -8.59
CA SER A 142 -0.95 -2.49 -9.11
C SER A 142 -2.37 -3.05 -9.09
N SER A 143 -2.88 -3.45 -10.25
CA SER A 143 -4.22 -3.99 -10.35
C SER A 143 -4.30 -5.21 -11.26
N SER A 144 -5.11 -6.18 -10.83
CA SER A 144 -5.47 -7.36 -11.59
C SER A 144 -6.22 -7.00 -12.89
N SER A 145 -6.98 -5.90 -12.89
CA SER A 145 -7.74 -5.38 -14.04
C SER A 145 -7.41 -3.90 -14.31
N PRO A 146 -7.55 -3.39 -15.54
CA PRO A 146 -7.30 -1.98 -15.81
C PRO A 146 -8.21 -1.05 -15.00
N VAL A 147 -7.62 0.00 -14.42
CA VAL A 147 -8.33 1.03 -13.65
C VAL A 147 -7.98 2.42 -14.18
N GLU A 148 -8.90 3.37 -13.99
CA GLU A 148 -8.66 4.80 -14.19
C GLU A 148 -8.62 5.52 -12.85
N LEU A 149 -7.71 6.49 -12.73
CA LEU A 149 -7.60 7.35 -11.57
C LEU A 149 -8.08 8.75 -11.92
N ASN A 150 -8.87 9.33 -11.02
CA ASN A 150 -9.24 10.74 -11.09
C ASN A 150 -8.97 11.38 -9.73
N TYR A 151 -8.24 12.50 -9.75
CA TYR A 151 -7.78 13.23 -8.59
C TYR A 151 -7.68 14.71 -8.95
N SER A 152 -7.82 15.58 -7.94
CA SER A 152 -7.64 17.02 -8.11
C SER A 152 -6.16 17.38 -8.10
N ASN A 153 -5.76 18.39 -8.87
CA ASN A 153 -4.39 18.93 -8.79
C ASN A 153 -4.12 19.67 -7.46
N THR A 154 -5.17 20.06 -6.74
CA THR A 154 -5.06 20.71 -5.43
C THR A 154 -4.35 19.84 -4.40
N CYS A 155 -4.36 18.51 -4.55
CA CYS A 155 -3.67 17.63 -3.62
C CYS A 155 -2.13 17.74 -3.70
N PHE A 156 -1.59 18.35 -4.76
CA PHE A 156 -0.15 18.63 -4.94
C PHE A 156 0.24 20.04 -4.47
N GLU A 157 -0.72 20.85 -4.04
CA GLU A 157 -0.46 22.17 -3.50
C GLU A 157 -0.15 22.05 -2.00
N SER A 158 0.86 22.79 -1.54
CA SER A 158 1.23 22.81 -0.13
C SER A 158 0.11 23.43 0.70
N SER A 159 -0.32 22.74 1.76
CA SER A 159 -1.43 23.17 2.62
C SER A 159 -1.15 22.89 4.09
N ASP A 160 -1.84 23.58 5.00
CA ASP A 160 -1.76 23.29 6.43
C ASP A 160 -2.59 22.05 6.82
N LEU A 161 -3.47 21.59 5.91
CA LEU A 161 -4.28 20.39 6.00
C LEU A 161 -4.53 19.87 4.59
N LEU A 162 -4.07 18.65 4.32
CA LEU A 162 -4.52 17.91 3.15
C LEU A 162 -5.81 17.19 3.52
N ASP A 163 -6.91 17.53 2.84
CA ASP A 163 -8.20 16.84 2.93
C ASP A 163 -8.79 16.76 1.51
N ASP A 164 -8.52 15.64 0.84
CA ASP A 164 -8.87 15.43 -0.57
C ASP A 164 -9.29 13.98 -0.81
N PHE A 165 -9.63 13.62 -2.03
CA PHE A 165 -9.94 12.26 -2.41
C PHE A 165 -9.45 11.88 -3.80
N ILE A 166 -9.21 10.58 -3.98
CA ILE A 166 -8.92 9.97 -5.27
C ILE A 166 -10.07 9.01 -5.62
N LEU A 167 -10.54 9.07 -6.85
CA LEU A 167 -11.50 8.11 -7.40
C LEU A 167 -10.76 7.07 -8.23
N ILE A 168 -10.94 5.79 -7.88
CA ILE A 168 -10.54 4.65 -8.71
C ILE A 168 -11.77 4.13 -9.44
N LYS A 169 -11.70 4.07 -10.77
CA LYS A 169 -12.75 3.52 -11.64
C LYS A 169 -12.23 2.27 -12.35
N PRO A 170 -12.63 1.06 -11.92
CA PRO A 170 -12.36 -0.16 -12.68
C PRO A 170 -13.01 -0.09 -14.07
N LYS A 171 -12.26 -0.46 -15.13
CA LYS A 171 -12.77 -0.45 -16.51
C LYS A 171 -13.70 -1.62 -16.82
N LYS A 172 -13.55 -2.72 -16.08
CA LYS A 172 -14.34 -3.96 -16.19
C LYS A 172 -14.63 -4.46 -14.78
N PHE A 173 -15.75 -5.18 -14.61
CA PHE A 173 -16.19 -5.72 -13.31
C PHE A 173 -16.60 -7.19 -13.48
N ASP A 174 -15.68 -8.07 -13.84
CA ASP A 174 -16.08 -9.42 -14.26
C ASP A 174 -16.06 -10.45 -13.12
N THR A 175 -15.14 -10.37 -12.14
CA THR A 175 -15.03 -11.42 -11.09
C THR A 175 -14.75 -10.86 -9.68
N THR A 176 -13.51 -10.95 -9.20
CA THR A 176 -13.01 -10.40 -7.94
C THR A 176 -11.68 -9.72 -8.24
N ASP A 177 -11.65 -8.40 -8.28
CA ASP A 177 -10.44 -7.66 -8.61
C ASP A 177 -9.65 -7.33 -7.34
N VAL A 178 -8.33 -7.42 -7.46
CA VAL A 178 -7.38 -6.92 -6.47
C VAL A 178 -6.73 -5.67 -7.02
N ILE A 179 -6.74 -4.60 -6.23
CA ILE A 179 -6.07 -3.32 -6.50
C ILE A 179 -5.24 -2.96 -5.28
N SER A 180 -3.96 -2.67 -5.44
CA SER A 180 -3.14 -2.01 -4.43
C SER A 180 -2.73 -0.63 -4.94
N ILE A 181 -2.80 0.37 -4.07
CA ILE A 181 -2.35 1.73 -4.35
C ILE A 181 -1.51 2.24 -3.18
N THR A 182 -0.35 2.79 -3.48
CA THR A 182 0.49 3.53 -2.53
C THR A 182 0.45 5.00 -2.88
N ILE A 183 0.04 5.81 -1.91
CA ILE A 183 -0.06 7.26 -2.03
C ILE A 183 1.01 7.86 -1.13
N LYS A 184 1.80 8.79 -1.67
CA LYS A 184 2.92 9.39 -0.96
C LYS A 184 2.62 10.85 -0.65
N ALA A 185 2.82 11.23 0.61
CA ALA A 185 2.74 12.60 1.06
C ALA A 185 4.11 13.08 1.55
N GLU A 186 4.36 14.37 1.45
CA GLU A 186 5.57 15.01 1.96
C GLU A 186 5.26 16.23 2.81
N GLU A 187 6.00 16.37 3.92
CA GLU A 187 6.04 17.59 4.72
C GLU A 187 7.08 18.55 4.14
N ILE A 188 6.72 19.82 4.09
CA ILE A 188 7.53 20.88 3.47
C ILE A 188 7.69 22.03 4.46
N GLU A 189 8.92 22.57 4.51
CA GLU A 189 9.26 23.79 5.22
C GLU A 189 10.11 24.65 4.28
N ASN A 190 9.70 25.90 4.03
CA ASN A 190 10.43 26.82 3.13
C ASN A 190 10.77 26.23 1.75
N ASN A 191 9.83 25.50 1.13
CA ASN A 191 9.99 24.78 -0.14
C ASN A 191 11.02 23.63 -0.14
N VAL A 192 11.45 23.17 1.04
CA VAL A 192 12.31 21.99 1.20
C VAL A 192 11.50 20.84 1.78
N THR A 193 11.60 19.67 1.16
CA THR A 193 11.00 18.43 1.69
C THR A 193 11.74 18.01 2.95
N MET A 194 11.01 17.94 4.06
CA MET A 194 11.55 17.56 5.37
C MET A 194 11.39 16.05 5.62
N GLU A 195 10.22 15.51 5.29
CA GLU A 195 9.91 14.09 5.41
C GLU A 195 8.95 13.69 4.30
N SER A 196 8.98 12.41 3.93
CA SER A 196 7.95 11.84 3.05
C SER A 196 7.60 10.42 3.46
N ARG A 197 6.31 10.09 3.39
CA ARG A 197 5.80 8.76 3.72
C ARG A 197 4.79 8.28 2.68
N GLY A 198 4.95 7.02 2.29
CA GLY A 198 3.95 6.28 1.53
C GLY A 198 2.90 5.69 2.47
N TYR A 199 1.69 5.50 1.96
CA TYR A 199 0.62 4.79 2.65
C TYR A 199 -0.09 3.88 1.66
N THR A 200 0.10 2.58 1.84
CA THR A 200 -0.43 1.55 0.95
C THR A 200 -1.78 1.02 1.43
N SER A 201 -2.74 0.93 0.50
CA SER A 201 -4.07 0.35 0.70
C SER A 201 -4.37 -0.71 -0.36
N LEU A 202 -4.88 -1.87 0.09
CA LEU A 202 -5.34 -2.98 -0.72
C LEU A 202 -6.86 -2.96 -0.79
N PHE A 203 -7.40 -3.12 -1.98
CA PHE A 203 -8.83 -3.24 -2.25
C PHE A 203 -9.12 -4.59 -2.89
N ILE A 204 -10.06 -5.31 -2.28
CA ILE A 204 -10.67 -6.52 -2.83
C ILE A 204 -12.07 -6.16 -3.30
N ILE A 205 -12.29 -6.17 -4.61
CA ILE A 205 -13.55 -5.77 -5.23
C ILE A 205 -14.42 -7.00 -5.43
N LYS A 206 -15.59 -7.07 -4.79
CA LYS A 206 -16.50 -8.21 -4.93
C LYS A 206 -17.97 -7.81 -4.85
#